data_AF-A0A6I1N021-F1
#
_entry.id   AF-A0A6I1N021-F1
#
_cell.length_a   1.000
_cell.length_b   1.000
_cell.length_c   1.000
_cell.angle_alpha   90.00
_cell.angle_beta   90.00
_cell.angle_gamma   90.00
#
_symmetry.space_group_name_H-M   'P 1'
#
loop_
_entity.id
_entity.type
_entity.pdbx_description
1 polymer ?
#
loop_
_entity_poly.entity_id
_entity_poly.type
_entity_poly.pdbx_seq_one_letter_code
_entity_poly.pdbx_strand_id
1 'polypeptide(L)'
;MKNKLAIALVCTLVTACGGGGGDSASTPAPTPATSALAAYAGVWEAPCDGRERETATFTIDASGALAISSKTEYFALVGCTGPVLATETLSANFTVVFTGSVDASVQLTQGAAPTPIKVDSVSSSVPSYSMQITGSGVVRSTLNGQAQWCIDFGGGSRTCVRDEGVQLAATARGGLYLKGNQLFSLDTSGSTFVVGGIYTKK
;
A
#
# COMPACT_ATOMS: atom_id res chain seq x y z
N MET A 1 -15.59 2.27 3.53
CA MET A 1 -14.32 2.98 3.33
C MET A 1 -13.42 2.00 2.60
N LYS A 2 -12.89 2.39 1.44
CA LYS A 2 -12.25 1.48 0.48
C LYS A 2 -10.89 1.05 1.01
N ASN A 3 -10.65 -0.25 1.12
CA ASN A 3 -9.35 -0.83 1.47
C ASN A 3 -8.39 -0.73 0.26
N LYS A 4 -8.14 0.49 -0.22
CA LYS A 4 -6.86 0.78 -0.88
C LYS A 4 -5.76 0.61 0.18
N LEU A 5 -4.48 0.63 -0.18
CA LEU A 5 -3.38 0.70 0.78
C LEU A 5 -3.51 1.97 1.66
N ALA A 6 -4.43 1.91 2.62
CA ALA A 6 -4.92 3.02 3.42
C ALA A 6 -4.13 2.96 4.70
N ILE A 7 -2.94 3.55 4.60
CA ILE A 7 -2.12 3.84 5.76
C ILE A 7 -2.94 4.77 6.68
N ALA A 8 -3.64 4.19 7.65
CA ALA A 8 -4.44 4.92 8.61
C ALA A 8 -3.52 5.52 9.68
N LEU A 9 -3.11 6.78 9.48
CA LEU A 9 -2.24 7.48 10.41
C LEU A 9 -3.07 8.18 11.50
N VAL A 10 -3.08 7.62 12.71
CA VAL A 10 -3.44 8.36 13.94
C VAL A 10 -2.15 8.89 14.56
N CYS A 11 -1.90 10.19 14.42
CA CYS A 11 -0.75 10.87 15.01
C CYS A 11 -0.93 11.04 16.53
N THR A 12 -0.25 10.22 17.33
CA THR A 12 0.05 10.57 18.73
C THR A 12 1.53 10.96 18.83
N LEU A 13 1.75 12.25 19.08
CA LEU A 13 3.05 12.88 19.31
C LEU A 13 3.70 12.27 20.55
N VAL A 14 4.84 11.59 20.39
CA VAL A 14 5.77 11.39 21.49
C VAL A 14 7.16 11.75 21.01
N THR A 15 7.68 12.84 21.58
CA THR A 15 9.06 13.29 21.48
C THR A 15 9.99 12.28 22.15
N ALA A 16 11.06 11.90 21.46
CA ALA A 16 12.22 11.27 22.10
C ALA A 16 13.51 11.74 21.42
N CYS A 17 14.42 12.21 22.27
CA CYS A 17 15.72 12.81 22.02
C CYS A 17 16.83 11.81 22.41
N GLY A 18 18.02 11.95 21.79
CA GLY A 18 19.28 11.33 22.22
C GLY A 18 19.94 10.52 21.09
N GLY A 19 21.20 10.70 20.67
CA GLY A 19 22.34 11.43 21.22
C GLY A 19 23.47 10.46 21.60
N GLY A 20 24.60 10.48 20.86
CA GLY A 20 25.92 10.11 21.40
C GLY A 20 26.72 8.95 20.75
N GLY A 21 27.70 9.31 19.91
CA GLY A 21 29.14 8.98 19.96
C GLY A 21 29.68 7.53 20.11
N GLY A 22 30.67 7.18 19.26
CA GLY A 22 31.89 6.51 19.72
C GLY A 22 32.31 5.19 19.03
N ASP A 23 33.41 5.30 18.27
CA ASP A 23 34.48 4.33 18.04
C ASP A 23 34.40 3.19 17.00
N SER A 24 35.33 3.33 16.05
CA SER A 24 35.64 2.48 14.92
C SER A 24 36.33 1.18 15.35
N ALA A 25 35.69 0.05 15.06
CA ALA A 25 36.37 -1.24 14.90
C ALA A 25 36.16 -1.70 13.44
N SER A 26 37.27 -1.93 12.74
CA SER A 26 37.32 -2.44 11.37
C SER A 26 36.65 -3.81 11.31
N THR A 27 35.40 -3.81 10.87
CA THR A 27 34.56 -4.97 10.69
C THR A 27 34.96 -5.70 9.41
N PRO A 28 34.88 -7.05 9.37
CA PRO A 28 35.02 -7.81 8.12
C PRO A 28 34.05 -7.25 7.08
N ALA A 29 34.47 -7.20 5.81
CA ALA A 29 33.61 -6.73 4.72
C ALA A 29 32.24 -7.42 4.82
N PRO A 30 31.14 -6.67 5.00
CA PRO A 30 29.84 -7.27 5.22
C PRO A 30 29.49 -8.11 4.00
N THR A 31 29.20 -9.39 4.22
CA THR A 31 28.40 -10.17 3.29
C THR A 31 27.20 -9.29 2.94
N PRO A 32 26.82 -9.10 1.65
CA PRO A 32 25.71 -8.22 1.31
C PRO A 32 24.50 -8.66 2.13
N ALA A 33 24.11 -7.85 3.11
CA ALA A 33 22.94 -8.13 3.91
C ALA A 33 21.79 -8.12 2.92
N THR A 34 21.28 -9.30 2.61
CA THR A 34 20.09 -9.43 1.77
C THR A 34 19.01 -8.66 2.50
N SER A 35 18.41 -7.65 1.85
CA SER A 35 17.43 -6.79 2.51
C SER A 35 16.40 -7.64 3.25
N ALA A 36 16.08 -7.29 4.49
CA ALA A 36 15.01 -7.93 5.26
C ALA A 36 13.67 -7.90 4.51
N LEU A 37 13.53 -6.99 3.54
CA LEU A 37 12.34 -6.85 2.71
C LEU A 37 12.41 -7.60 1.37
N ALA A 38 13.53 -8.26 1.04
CA ALA A 38 13.73 -8.88 -0.27
C ALA A 38 12.66 -9.92 -0.62
N ALA A 39 12.10 -10.62 0.37
CA ALA A 39 11.02 -11.59 0.18
C ALA A 39 9.71 -10.98 -0.36
N TYR A 40 9.49 -9.69 -0.11
CA TYR A 40 8.30 -8.95 -0.52
C TYR A 40 8.39 -8.37 -1.94
N ALA A 41 9.57 -8.41 -2.56
CA ALA A 41 9.75 -7.92 -3.92
C ALA A 41 8.92 -8.74 -4.92
N GLY A 42 8.24 -8.04 -5.83
CA GLY A 42 7.38 -8.66 -6.83
C GLY A 42 6.17 -7.82 -7.20
N VAL A 43 5.29 -8.42 -8.00
CA VAL A 43 4.01 -7.84 -8.40
C VAL A 43 2.91 -8.53 -7.61
N TRP A 44 2.04 -7.71 -7.02
CA TRP A 44 1.00 -8.13 -6.08
C TRP A 44 -0.35 -7.57 -6.54
N GLU A 45 -1.35 -8.43 -6.65
CA GLU A 45 -2.72 -8.04 -7.04
C GLU A 45 -3.66 -8.13 -5.85
N ALA A 46 -4.42 -7.06 -5.60
CA ALA A 46 -5.54 -7.11 -4.67
C ALA A 46 -6.68 -7.98 -5.24
N PRO A 47 -7.57 -8.54 -4.40
CA PRO A 47 -8.82 -9.10 -4.86
C PRO A 47 -9.59 -8.09 -5.72
N CYS A 48 -10.34 -8.60 -6.70
CA CYS A 48 -11.25 -7.74 -7.44
C CYS A 48 -12.33 -7.18 -6.51
N ASP A 49 -12.50 -5.87 -6.49
CA ASP A 49 -13.60 -5.18 -5.81
C ASP A 49 -14.59 -4.66 -6.86
N GLY A 50 -15.63 -5.45 -7.14
CA GLY A 50 -16.63 -5.15 -8.17
C GLY A 50 -16.00 -5.10 -9.56
N ARG A 51 -15.53 -3.92 -9.98
CA ARG A 51 -14.90 -3.63 -11.28
C ARG A 51 -13.49 -3.11 -11.15
N GLU A 52 -13.00 -2.96 -9.92
CA GLU A 52 -11.73 -2.32 -9.58
C GLU A 52 -10.71 -3.37 -9.15
N ARG A 53 -9.49 -3.30 -9.68
CA ARG A 53 -8.37 -4.11 -9.19
C ARG A 53 -7.13 -3.26 -9.03
N GLU A 54 -6.56 -3.28 -7.84
CA GLU A 54 -5.25 -2.71 -7.57
C GLU A 54 -4.15 -3.72 -7.93
N THR A 55 -3.11 -3.23 -8.59
CA THR A 55 -1.83 -3.92 -8.77
C THR A 55 -0.73 -3.06 -8.17
N ALA A 56 0.03 -3.63 -7.25
CA ALA A 56 1.19 -2.99 -6.65
C ALA A 56 2.48 -3.70 -7.08
N THR A 57 3.51 -2.93 -7.39
CA THR A 57 4.84 -3.43 -7.74
C THR A 57 5.83 -2.99 -6.67
N PHE A 58 6.48 -3.98 -6.06
CA PHE A 58 7.40 -3.83 -4.95
C PHE A 58 8.81 -4.08 -5.48
N THR A 59 9.66 -3.05 -5.47
CA THR A 59 11.07 -3.16 -5.88
C THR A 59 11.99 -2.81 -4.72
N ILE A 60 13.11 -3.52 -4.59
CA ILE A 60 14.14 -3.18 -3.61
C ILE A 60 15.02 -2.08 -4.21
N ASP A 61 15.14 -0.97 -3.50
CA ASP A 61 16.06 0.10 -3.88
C ASP A 61 17.49 -0.16 -3.38
N ALA A 62 18.42 0.73 -3.72
CA ALA A 62 19.82 0.60 -3.34
C ALA A 62 20.07 0.67 -1.82
N SER A 63 19.13 1.22 -1.05
CA SER A 63 19.19 1.27 0.42
C SER A 63 18.65 0.00 1.09
N GLY A 64 18.05 -0.90 0.30
CA GLY A 64 17.35 -2.08 0.81
C GLY A 64 15.90 -1.81 1.23
N ALA A 65 15.38 -0.60 1.04
CA ALA A 65 13.97 -0.29 1.25
C ALA A 65 13.13 -0.77 0.06
N LEU A 66 11.83 -0.95 0.28
CA LEU A 66 10.89 -1.20 -0.81
C LEU A 66 10.42 0.13 -1.38
N ALA A 67 10.59 0.33 -2.68
CA ALA A 67 9.82 1.28 -3.45
C ALA A 67 8.55 0.60 -3.96
N ILE A 68 7.39 1.18 -3.69
CA ILE A 68 6.09 0.65 -4.08
C ILE A 68 5.44 1.62 -5.05
N SER A 69 5.15 1.13 -6.25
CA SER A 69 4.23 1.80 -7.18
C SER A 69 2.93 1.02 -7.23
N SER A 70 1.80 1.72 -7.32
CA SER A 70 0.50 1.08 -7.51
C SER A 70 -0.25 1.71 -8.66
N LYS A 71 -1.09 0.88 -9.28
CA LYS A 71 -2.12 1.31 -10.23
C LYS A 71 -3.41 0.60 -9.89
N THR A 72 -4.51 1.24 -10.24
CA THR A 72 -5.83 0.64 -10.13
C THR A 72 -6.51 0.65 -11.48
N GLU A 73 -6.92 -0.52 -11.93
CA GLU A 73 -7.62 -0.69 -13.21
C GLU A 73 -9.11 -0.88 -12.98
N TYR A 74 -9.92 -0.18 -13.78
CA TYR A 74 -11.37 -0.27 -13.77
C TYR A 74 -11.85 -0.97 -15.03
N PHE A 75 -12.50 -2.11 -14.85
CA PHE A 75 -12.89 -3.03 -15.92
C PHE A 75 -14.33 -2.80 -16.38
N ALA A 76 -14.58 -3.07 -17.66
CA ALA A 76 -15.89 -2.95 -18.27
C ALA A 76 -16.94 -3.90 -17.69
N LEU A 77 -16.53 -5.01 -17.05
CA LEU A 77 -17.41 -5.99 -16.42
C LEU A 77 -17.05 -6.21 -14.95
N VAL A 78 -18.04 -6.63 -14.17
CA VAL A 78 -17.84 -7.07 -12.78
C VAL A 78 -16.94 -8.30 -12.73
N GLY A 79 -16.26 -8.52 -11.60
CA GLY A 79 -15.23 -9.54 -11.47
C GLY A 79 -13.90 -9.16 -12.15
N CYS A 80 -13.74 -7.90 -12.54
CA CYS A 80 -12.54 -7.37 -13.17
C CYS A 80 -12.20 -8.11 -14.47
N THR A 81 -13.19 -8.21 -15.34
CA THR A 81 -13.11 -8.90 -16.63
C THR A 81 -13.48 -7.96 -17.78
N GLY A 82 -13.16 -8.36 -19.02
CA GLY A 82 -13.33 -7.51 -20.20
C GLY A 82 -12.24 -6.43 -20.29
N PRO A 83 -12.41 -5.44 -21.19
CA PRO A 83 -11.42 -4.38 -21.37
C PRO A 83 -11.32 -3.45 -20.16
N VAL A 84 -10.12 -2.94 -19.92
CA VAL A 84 -9.89 -1.85 -18.96
C VAL A 84 -10.42 -0.55 -19.58
N LEU A 85 -11.32 0.12 -18.87
CA LEU A 85 -11.93 1.39 -19.29
C LEU A 85 -11.23 2.60 -18.68
N ALA A 86 -10.60 2.41 -17.52
CA ALA A 86 -9.84 3.45 -16.85
C ALA A 86 -8.68 2.86 -16.03
N THR A 87 -7.62 3.62 -15.93
CA THR A 87 -6.47 3.36 -15.07
C THR A 87 -6.25 4.57 -14.19
N GLU A 88 -6.22 4.33 -12.88
CA GLU A 88 -5.81 5.26 -11.86
C GLU A 88 -4.35 5.03 -11.50
N THR A 89 -3.60 6.12 -11.42
CA THR A 89 -2.18 6.14 -11.03
C THR A 89 -1.90 7.26 -10.05
N LEU A 90 -0.85 7.10 -9.26
CA LEU A 90 -0.33 8.15 -8.37
C LEU A 90 0.91 8.79 -8.98
N SER A 91 1.13 10.08 -8.70
CA SER A 91 2.27 10.83 -9.21
C SER A 91 3.61 10.49 -8.55
N ALA A 92 3.59 9.70 -7.48
CA ALA A 92 4.76 9.33 -6.72
C ALA A 92 4.63 7.92 -6.13
N ASN A 93 5.78 7.30 -5.90
CA ASN A 93 5.89 5.99 -5.26
C ASN A 93 5.97 6.14 -3.73
N PHE A 94 5.56 5.08 -3.04
CA PHE A 94 5.75 4.93 -1.60
C PHE A 94 7.11 4.29 -1.31
N THR A 95 7.66 4.58 -0.14
CA THR A 95 8.86 3.91 0.37
C THR A 95 8.52 3.19 1.67
N VAL A 96 8.99 1.96 1.83
CA VAL A 96 8.80 1.14 3.02
C VAL A 96 10.14 0.66 3.53
N VAL A 97 10.45 0.98 4.78
CA VAL A 97 11.72 0.65 5.45
C VAL A 97 11.45 -0.34 6.56
N PHE A 98 12.30 -1.37 6.66
CA PHE A 98 12.24 -2.35 7.73
C PHE A 98 12.68 -1.72 9.06
N THR A 99 11.91 -1.98 10.12
CA THR A 99 12.16 -1.44 11.47
C THR A 99 12.38 -2.52 12.52
N GLY A 100 12.11 -3.79 12.19
CA GLY A 100 12.31 -4.94 13.07
C GLY A 100 11.26 -6.02 12.82
N SER A 101 11.30 -7.09 13.60
CA SER A 101 10.29 -8.15 13.55
C SER A 101 9.66 -8.35 14.92
N VAL A 102 8.34 -8.52 14.98
CA VAL A 102 7.55 -8.63 16.21
C VAL A 102 6.65 -9.85 16.17
N ASP A 103 6.57 -10.57 17.28
CA ASP A 103 5.60 -11.65 17.44
C ASP A 103 4.23 -11.04 17.74
N ALA A 104 3.23 -11.35 16.93
CA ALA A 104 1.89 -10.79 17.04
C ALA A 104 0.83 -11.85 16.79
N SER A 105 -0.35 -11.68 17.39
CA SER A 105 -1.53 -12.49 17.07
C SER A 105 -2.48 -11.67 16.21
N VAL A 106 -2.66 -12.09 14.96
CA VAL A 106 -3.39 -11.31 13.94
C VAL A 106 -4.54 -12.13 13.37
N GLN A 107 -5.73 -11.54 13.30
CA GLN A 107 -6.86 -12.12 12.59
C GLN A 107 -6.67 -11.94 11.08
N LEU A 108 -6.02 -12.91 10.44
CA LEU A 108 -5.73 -12.87 8.99
C LEU A 108 -6.96 -13.08 8.10
N THR A 109 -8.04 -13.64 8.65
CA THR A 109 -9.29 -13.89 7.94
C THR A 109 -10.44 -13.44 8.81
N GLN A 110 -11.34 -12.62 8.25
CA GLN A 110 -12.48 -12.09 8.98
C GLN A 110 -13.33 -13.24 9.56
N GLY A 111 -13.66 -13.14 10.84
CA GLY A 111 -14.44 -14.15 11.57
C GLY A 111 -13.64 -15.37 12.04
N ALA A 112 -12.37 -15.52 11.64
CA ALA A 112 -11.50 -16.58 12.14
C ALA A 112 -10.81 -16.19 13.45
N ALA A 113 -10.26 -17.17 14.18
CA ALA A 113 -9.42 -16.90 15.34
C ALA A 113 -8.10 -16.19 14.94
N PRO A 114 -7.57 -15.27 15.77
CA PRO A 114 -6.23 -14.72 15.58
C PRO A 114 -5.16 -15.81 15.52
N THR A 115 -4.20 -15.64 14.61
CA THR A 115 -3.07 -16.57 14.41
C THR A 115 -1.77 -15.92 14.89
N PRO A 116 -0.94 -16.62 15.69
CA PRO A 116 0.38 -16.13 16.04
C PRO A 116 1.30 -16.15 14.81
N ILE A 117 1.88 -15.00 14.49
CA ILE A 117 2.76 -14.80 13.34
C ILE A 117 3.94 -13.90 13.72
N LYS A 118 5.04 -14.02 12.97
CA LYS A 118 6.13 -13.06 12.99
C LYS A 118 5.85 -11.98 11.95
N VAL A 119 5.58 -10.76 12.41
CA VAL A 119 5.33 -9.59 11.55
C VAL A 119 6.65 -8.86 11.32
N ASP A 120 6.95 -8.56 10.06
CA ASP A 120 8.02 -7.62 9.74
C ASP A 120 7.46 -6.20 9.88
N SER A 121 7.86 -5.54 10.96
CA SER A 121 7.44 -4.17 11.27
C SER A 121 8.15 -3.21 10.32
N VAL A 122 7.38 -2.28 9.77
CA VAL A 122 7.87 -1.34 8.78
C VAL A 122 7.44 0.09 9.09
N SER A 123 8.23 1.05 8.60
CA SER A 123 7.84 2.45 8.47
C SER A 123 7.61 2.74 7.00
N SER A 124 6.40 3.16 6.67
CA SER A 124 6.02 3.60 5.33
C SER A 124 6.08 5.12 5.23
N SER A 125 6.51 5.63 4.09
CA SER A 125 6.57 7.04 3.75
C SER A 125 5.95 7.26 2.37
N VAL A 126 5.10 8.27 2.27
CA VAL A 126 4.58 8.78 0.99
C VAL A 126 5.01 10.24 0.85
N PRO A 127 5.66 10.64 -0.25
CA PRO A 127 5.85 12.05 -0.55
C PRO A 127 4.49 12.69 -0.90
N SER A 128 4.43 14.02 -1.04
CA SER A 128 3.22 14.65 -1.56
C SER A 128 2.90 14.10 -2.95
N TYR A 129 1.65 13.74 -3.20
CA TYR A 129 1.24 13.07 -4.43
C TYR A 129 -0.11 13.58 -4.92
N SER A 130 -0.38 13.40 -6.21
CA SER A 130 -1.71 13.55 -6.78
C SER A 130 -2.14 12.25 -7.44
N MET A 131 -3.45 12.09 -7.56
CA MET A 131 -4.07 10.96 -8.26
C MET A 131 -4.49 11.41 -9.65
N GLN A 132 -4.41 10.52 -10.62
CA GLN A 132 -4.93 10.75 -11.96
C GLN A 132 -5.65 9.50 -12.46
N ILE A 133 -6.84 9.69 -13.04
CA ILE A 133 -7.57 8.63 -13.73
C ILE A 133 -7.66 8.97 -15.21
N THR A 134 -7.28 8.02 -16.06
CA THR A 134 -7.28 8.16 -17.53
C THR A 134 -7.84 6.91 -18.19
N GLY A 135 -8.41 7.04 -19.39
CA GLY A 135 -8.95 5.93 -20.14
C GLY A 135 -10.17 6.31 -20.98
N SER A 136 -10.61 5.40 -21.85
CA SER A 136 -11.71 5.64 -22.77
C SER A 136 -13.07 5.80 -22.08
N GLY A 137 -13.25 5.21 -20.90
CA GLY A 137 -14.48 5.34 -20.11
C GLY A 137 -14.49 6.58 -19.21
N VAL A 138 -13.44 7.41 -19.20
CA VAL A 138 -13.28 8.50 -18.23
C VAL A 138 -13.81 9.82 -18.75
N VAL A 139 -14.71 10.43 -17.98
CA VAL A 139 -15.19 11.80 -18.18
C VAL A 139 -14.86 12.64 -16.96
N ARG A 140 -14.18 13.77 -17.17
CA ARG A 140 -14.02 14.80 -16.15
C ARG A 140 -15.33 15.55 -15.97
N SER A 141 -15.75 15.72 -14.72
CA SER A 141 -16.95 16.50 -14.39
C SER A 141 -16.78 17.22 -13.06
N THR A 142 -17.67 18.17 -12.80
CA THR A 142 -17.72 18.90 -11.53
C THR A 142 -19.12 18.71 -10.94
N LEU A 143 -19.19 18.28 -9.68
CA LEU A 143 -20.43 18.13 -8.93
C LEU A 143 -20.32 18.91 -7.63
N ASN A 144 -21.23 19.87 -7.40
CA ASN A 144 -21.22 20.75 -6.22
C ASN A 144 -19.86 21.47 -6.00
N GLY A 145 -19.22 21.90 -7.09
CA GLY A 145 -17.90 22.54 -7.04
C GLY A 145 -16.71 21.58 -6.87
N GLN A 146 -16.95 20.29 -6.65
CA GLN A 146 -15.90 19.27 -6.54
C GLN A 146 -15.60 18.67 -7.91
N ALA A 147 -14.35 18.81 -8.37
CA ALA A 147 -13.87 18.08 -9.55
C ALA A 147 -13.83 16.58 -9.27
N GLN A 148 -14.21 15.78 -10.27
CA GLN A 148 -14.23 14.32 -10.18
C GLN A 148 -13.97 13.69 -11.55
N TRP A 149 -13.31 12.54 -11.54
CA TRP A 149 -13.30 11.63 -12.68
C TRP A 149 -14.48 10.69 -12.55
N CYS A 150 -15.20 10.47 -13.63
CA CYS A 150 -16.22 9.46 -13.62
C CYS A 150 -16.04 8.49 -14.76
N ILE A 151 -16.22 7.22 -14.43
CA ILE A 151 -15.99 6.09 -15.30
C ILE A 151 -17.35 5.55 -15.70
N ASP A 152 -17.66 5.63 -16.99
CA ASP A 152 -18.87 5.04 -17.58
C ASP A 152 -18.59 3.60 -17.97
N PHE A 153 -19.40 2.68 -17.44
CA PHE A 153 -19.32 1.24 -17.73
C PHE A 153 -20.36 0.80 -18.76
N GLY A 154 -21.14 1.73 -19.33
CA GLY A 154 -22.26 1.46 -20.20
C GLY A 154 -23.54 1.08 -19.46
N GLY A 155 -24.67 1.09 -20.16
CA GLY A 155 -25.97 0.68 -19.59
C GLY A 155 -26.46 1.56 -18.42
N GLY A 156 -25.97 2.79 -18.31
CA GLY A 156 -26.28 3.72 -17.22
C GLY A 156 -25.46 3.50 -15.93
N SER A 157 -24.56 2.51 -15.90
CA SER A 157 -23.70 2.25 -14.75
C SER A 157 -22.47 3.16 -14.77
N ARG A 158 -22.27 3.94 -13.70
CA ARG A 158 -21.15 4.89 -13.56
C ARG A 158 -20.59 4.89 -12.14
N THR A 159 -19.29 5.11 -12.00
CA THR A 159 -18.64 5.41 -10.72
C THR A 159 -17.87 6.71 -10.83
N CYS A 160 -17.98 7.57 -9.82
CA CYS A 160 -17.23 8.82 -9.74
C CYS A 160 -16.22 8.77 -8.59
N VAL A 161 -15.01 9.20 -8.87
CA VAL A 161 -13.91 9.35 -7.92
C VAL A 161 -13.59 10.83 -7.83
N ARG A 162 -13.59 11.38 -6.62
CA ARG A 162 -13.27 12.79 -6.38
C ARG A 162 -11.82 13.06 -6.72
N ASP A 163 -11.59 14.21 -7.35
CA ASP A 163 -10.27 14.80 -7.46
C ASP A 163 -9.99 15.61 -6.20
N GLU A 164 -9.27 14.99 -5.27
CA GLU A 164 -8.87 15.61 -4.01
C GLU A 164 -7.62 16.49 -4.17
N GLY A 165 -7.12 16.66 -5.40
CA GLY A 165 -5.91 17.45 -5.67
C GLY A 165 -4.66 16.81 -5.07
N VAL A 166 -3.75 17.67 -4.61
CA VAL A 166 -2.49 17.22 -4.00
C VAL A 166 -2.73 16.77 -2.57
N GLN A 167 -2.39 15.52 -2.31
CA GLN A 167 -2.29 14.95 -0.98
C GLN A 167 -0.91 15.27 -0.40
N LEU A 168 -0.87 15.62 0.88
CA LEU A 168 0.37 15.95 1.58
C LEU A 168 1.17 14.69 1.91
N ALA A 169 2.50 14.86 2.00
CA ALA A 169 3.39 13.81 2.45
C ALA A 169 3.00 13.31 3.86
N ALA A 170 3.15 12.00 4.08
CA ALA A 170 2.83 11.36 5.34
C ALA A 170 3.75 10.16 5.60
N THR A 171 3.89 9.80 6.87
CA THR A 171 4.62 8.59 7.30
C THR A 171 3.77 7.81 8.27
N ALA A 172 3.92 6.49 8.31
CA ALA A 172 3.19 5.65 9.25
C ALA A 172 3.92 4.37 9.59
N ARG A 173 3.49 3.74 10.67
CA ARG A 173 3.94 2.42 11.10
C ARG A 173 2.95 1.36 10.67
N GLY A 174 3.47 0.25 10.19
CA GLY A 174 2.70 -0.91 9.78
C GLY A 174 3.51 -2.19 9.90
N GLY A 175 2.98 -3.24 9.30
CA GLY A 175 3.65 -4.52 9.20
C GLY A 175 3.43 -5.16 7.84
N LEU A 176 4.34 -6.04 7.47
CA LEU A 176 4.17 -6.94 6.34
C LEU A 176 4.26 -8.39 6.84
N TYR A 177 3.51 -9.27 6.18
CA TYR A 177 3.57 -10.69 6.43
C TYR A 177 3.28 -11.48 5.14
N LEU A 178 4.04 -12.54 4.90
CA LEU A 178 3.83 -13.46 3.79
C LEU A 178 3.29 -14.80 4.29
N LYS A 179 2.28 -15.32 3.58
CA LYS A 179 1.76 -16.68 3.75
C LYS A 179 1.61 -17.33 2.39
N GLY A 180 2.60 -18.11 1.98
CA GLY A 180 2.66 -18.65 0.62
C GLY A 180 2.69 -17.53 -0.41
N ASN A 181 1.73 -17.53 -1.35
CA ASN A 181 1.60 -16.47 -2.37
C ASN A 181 0.75 -15.28 -1.92
N GLN A 182 0.37 -15.20 -0.65
CA GLN A 182 -0.38 -14.07 -0.11
C GLN A 182 0.55 -13.10 0.64
N LEU A 183 0.40 -11.82 0.32
CA LEU A 183 0.96 -10.69 1.05
C LEU A 183 -0.13 -10.04 1.88
N PHE A 184 0.14 -9.86 3.17
CA PHE A 184 -0.69 -9.10 4.08
C PHE A 184 0.01 -7.78 4.39
N SER A 185 -0.65 -6.66 4.09
CA SER A 185 -0.31 -5.37 4.69
C SER A 185 -1.08 -5.21 5.98
N LEU A 186 -0.37 -4.83 7.04
CA LEU A 186 -0.91 -4.73 8.39
C LEU A 186 -0.84 -3.29 8.88
N ASP A 187 -1.96 -2.78 9.35
CA ASP A 187 -2.03 -1.48 10.01
C ASP A 187 -1.85 -1.64 11.52
N THR A 188 -1.31 -0.60 12.14
CA THR A 188 -1.20 -0.54 13.60
C THR A 188 -2.48 0.04 14.22
N SER A 189 -3.06 -0.68 15.17
CA SER A 189 -4.18 -0.22 16.00
C SER A 189 -3.77 -0.32 17.47
N GLY A 190 -3.31 0.80 18.03
CA GLY A 190 -2.65 0.81 19.34
C GLY A 190 -1.39 -0.06 19.33
N SER A 191 -1.35 -1.08 20.19
CA SER A 191 -0.26 -2.07 20.25
C SER A 191 -0.51 -3.33 19.42
N THR A 192 -1.56 -3.35 18.60
CA THR A 192 -1.98 -4.52 17.82
C THR A 192 -1.87 -4.30 16.32
N PHE A 193 -1.79 -5.38 15.56
CA PHE A 193 -1.83 -5.36 14.10
C PHE A 193 -3.18 -5.86 13.60
N VAL A 194 -3.73 -5.16 12.62
CA VAL A 194 -4.95 -5.55 11.89
C VAL A 194 -4.66 -5.61 10.41
N VAL A 195 -5.37 -6.46 9.67
CA VAL A 195 -5.19 -6.56 8.21
C VAL A 195 -5.73 -5.29 7.55
N GLY A 196 -4.83 -4.53 6.91
CA GLY A 196 -5.18 -3.39 6.06
C GLY A 196 -5.50 -3.83 4.64
N GLY A 197 -4.72 -4.78 4.11
CA GLY A 197 -4.88 -5.30 2.75
C GLY A 197 -4.32 -6.71 2.58
N ILE A 198 -4.87 -7.44 1.61
CA ILE A 198 -4.43 -8.77 1.22
C ILE A 198 -4.18 -8.75 -0.28
N TYR A 199 -3.02 -9.24 -0.71
CA TYR A 199 -2.62 -9.29 -2.10
C TYR A 199 -2.11 -10.69 -2.46
N THR A 200 -2.23 -11.06 -3.73
CA THR A 200 -1.73 -12.33 -4.26
C THR A 200 -0.60 -12.07 -5.24
N LYS A 201 0.46 -12.88 -5.17
CA LYS A 201 1.59 -12.78 -6.10
C LYS A 201 1.14 -13.11 -7.53
N LYS A 202 1.55 -12.28 -8.48
CA LYS A 202 1.35 -12.48 -9.92
C LYS A 202 2.40 -13.40 -10.53
#